data_AF-A0A521H1A0-F1
#
_entry.id   AF-A0A521H1A0-F1
#
_cell.length_a   1.000
_cell.length_b   1.000
_cell.length_c   1.000
_cell.angle_alpha   90.00
_cell.angle_beta   90.00
_cell.angle_gamma   90.00
#
_symmetry.space_group_name_H-M   'P 1'
#
loop_
_entity.id
_entity.type
_entity.pdbx_description
1 polymer ?
#
loop_
_entity_poly.entity_id
_entity_poly.type
_entity_poly.pdbx_seq_one_letter_code
_entity_poly.pdbx_strand_id
1 'polypeptide(L)'
;MSKPFDSAGAVTMGKLAMFNKNDDQAMRSSKALMLSIQLDNVFRDVRGARFETGVKQEAAVAEMKAVLEDDTKDVSGLAEVADDNYRFWQEGEL
;
A
#
# COMPACT_ATOMS: atom_id res chain seq x y z
N MET A 1 18.79 -15.05 -2.33
CA MET A 1 17.32 -15.25 -2.25
C MET A 1 16.84 -14.80 -0.89
N SER A 2 16.09 -13.70 -0.85
CA SER A 2 15.60 -13.06 0.37
C SER A 2 14.34 -13.76 0.89
N LYS A 3 14.53 -14.83 1.69
CA LYS A 3 13.45 -15.59 2.37
C LYS A 3 12.46 -14.77 3.24
N PRO A 4 12.74 -13.56 3.76
CA PRO A 4 11.79 -12.84 4.61
C PRO A 4 10.49 -12.44 3.91
N PHE A 5 10.54 -12.09 2.62
CA PHE A 5 9.37 -11.58 1.89
C PHE A 5 8.37 -12.67 1.53
N ASP A 6 8.83 -13.90 1.26
CA ASP A 6 7.97 -15.05 0.97
C ASP A 6 6.94 -15.31 2.08
N SER A 7 7.28 -14.94 3.33
CA SER A 7 6.40 -15.09 4.49
C SER A 7 5.59 -13.83 4.83
N ALA A 8 6.06 -12.65 4.42
CA ALA A 8 5.45 -11.37 4.75
C ALA A 8 4.26 -11.04 3.83
N GLY A 9 4.31 -11.47 2.56
CA GLY A 9 3.25 -11.22 1.58
C GLY A 9 1.89 -11.77 2.02
N ALA A 10 1.86 -12.97 2.62
CA ALA A 10 0.64 -13.65 3.09
C ALA A 10 0.04 -13.07 4.39
N VAL A 11 0.63 -12.01 4.96
CA VAL A 11 0.06 -11.34 6.13
C VAL A 11 -1.13 -10.51 5.66
N THR A 12 -2.33 -10.90 6.09
CA THR A 12 -3.54 -10.16 5.77
C THR A 12 -3.60 -8.82 6.52
N MET A 13 -4.25 -7.82 5.93
CA MET A 13 -4.42 -6.48 6.54
C MET A 13 -5.09 -6.58 7.91
N GLY A 14 -6.02 -7.52 8.09
CA GLY A 14 -6.67 -7.80 9.37
C GLY A 14 -5.75 -8.27 10.51
N LYS A 15 -4.49 -8.59 10.22
CA LYS A 15 -3.46 -8.95 11.22
C LYS A 15 -2.50 -7.79 11.52
N LEU A 16 -2.58 -6.68 10.79
CA LEU A 16 -1.73 -5.51 11.03
C LEU A 16 -2.25 -4.72 12.23
N ALA A 17 -1.33 -4.14 13.00
CA ALA A 17 -1.65 -3.41 14.23
C ALA A 17 -2.60 -2.21 14.00
N MET A 18 -2.62 -1.65 12.78
CA MET A 18 -3.51 -0.57 12.40
C MET A 18 -4.96 -1.03 12.18
N PHE A 19 -5.19 -2.31 11.90
CA PHE A 19 -6.50 -2.86 11.63
C PHE A 19 -7.15 -3.31 12.93
N ASN A 20 -7.94 -2.42 13.52
CA ASN A 20 -8.67 -2.72 14.74
C ASN A 20 -10.08 -3.23 14.41
N LYS A 21 -10.36 -4.48 14.76
CA LYS A 21 -11.67 -5.13 14.52
C LYS A 21 -12.83 -4.47 15.27
N ASN A 22 -12.54 -3.71 16.34
CA ASN A 22 -13.53 -2.97 17.09
C ASN A 22 -13.88 -1.61 16.47
N ASP A 23 -13.12 -1.17 15.47
CA ASP A 23 -13.46 0.04 14.75
C ASP A 23 -14.76 -0.16 13.96
N ASP A 24 -15.55 0.89 13.78
CA ASP A 24 -16.60 0.87 12.77
C ASP A 24 -16.01 1.05 11.37
N GLN A 25 -16.84 0.90 10.34
CA GLN A 25 -16.40 1.01 8.95
C GLN A 25 -15.87 2.42 8.61
N ALA A 26 -16.48 3.47 9.17
CA ALA A 26 -16.06 4.85 8.91
C ALA A 26 -14.66 5.12 9.48
N MET A 27 -14.39 4.63 10.69
CA MET A 27 -13.09 4.76 11.34
C MET A 27 -12.02 3.91 10.63
N ARG A 28 -12.34 2.69 10.18
CA ARG A 28 -11.42 1.90 9.34
C ARG A 28 -11.07 2.62 8.04
N SER A 29 -12.08 3.13 7.34
CA SER A 29 -11.91 3.89 6.10
C SER A 29 -11.03 5.13 6.31
N SER A 30 -11.23 5.86 7.41
CA SER A 30 -10.41 7.03 7.75
C SER A 30 -8.96 6.67 8.05
N LYS A 31 -8.71 5.61 8.84
CA LYS A 31 -7.36 5.13 9.14
C LYS A 31 -6.63 4.63 7.89
N ALA A 32 -7.33 3.86 7.04
CA ALA A 32 -6.80 3.39 5.76
C ALA A 32 -6.40 4.57 4.87
N LEU A 33 -7.25 5.60 4.75
CA LEU A 33 -6.93 6.82 3.98
C LEU A 33 -5.69 7.53 4.53
N MET A 34 -5.62 7.74 5.85
CA MET A 34 -4.46 8.37 6.48
C MET A 34 -3.16 7.61 6.19
N LEU A 35 -3.21 6.27 6.27
CA LEU A 35 -2.04 5.45 5.97
C LEU A 35 -1.68 5.47 4.48
N SER A 36 -2.64 5.43 3.56
CA SER A 36 -2.37 5.56 2.13
C SER A 36 -1.66 6.86 1.79
N ILE A 37 -2.06 7.97 2.41
CA ILE A 37 -1.40 9.27 2.24
C ILE A 37 0.04 9.23 2.80
N GLN A 38 0.23 8.60 3.96
CA GLN A 38 1.57 8.44 4.55
C GLN A 38 2.48 7.60 3.66
N LEU A 39 1.97 6.50 3.10
CA LEU A 39 2.70 5.64 2.16
C LEU A 39 3.06 6.39 0.89
N ASP A 40 2.12 7.11 0.29
CA ASP A 40 2.36 7.96 -0.89
C ASP A 40 3.50 8.96 -0.65
N ASN A 41 3.46 9.67 0.48
CA ASN A 41 4.53 10.61 0.86
C ASN A 41 5.87 9.89 1.09
N VAL A 42 5.87 8.72 1.74
CA VAL A 42 7.09 7.92 1.91
C VAL A 42 7.65 7.48 0.55
N PHE A 43 6.81 7.01 -0.37
CA PHE A 43 7.25 6.56 -1.68
C PHE A 43 7.84 7.72 -2.49
N ARG A 44 7.14 8.85 -2.59
CA ARG A 44 7.58 9.96 -3.43
C ARG A 44 8.71 10.79 -2.81
N ASP A 45 8.58 11.14 -1.53
CA ASP A 45 9.44 12.14 -0.90
C ASP A 45 10.66 11.49 -0.24
N VAL A 46 10.52 10.27 0.29
CA VAL A 46 11.63 9.55 0.95
C VAL A 46 12.31 8.56 0.01
N ARG A 47 11.54 7.81 -0.79
CA ARG A 47 12.07 6.80 -1.71
C ARG A 47 12.25 7.31 -3.14
N GLY A 48 11.84 8.54 -3.41
CA GLY A 48 12.05 9.18 -4.71
C GLY A 48 11.22 8.58 -5.84
N ALA A 49 10.19 7.79 -5.54
CA ALA A 49 9.31 7.20 -6.52
C ALA A 49 8.58 8.28 -7.34
N ARG A 50 8.14 7.90 -8.53
CA ARG A 50 7.31 8.74 -9.41
C ARG A 50 6.06 7.97 -9.76
N PHE A 51 4.96 8.66 -10.04
CA PHE A 51 3.78 7.98 -10.55
C PHE A 51 4.08 7.35 -11.92
N GLU A 52 3.47 6.20 -12.16
CA GLU A 52 3.45 5.60 -13.49
C GLU A 52 2.68 6.46 -14.49
N THR A 53 2.88 6.18 -15.78
CA THR A 53 2.33 7.05 -16.84
C THR A 53 0.79 7.07 -16.80
N GLY A 54 0.23 8.27 -16.62
CA GLY A 54 -1.22 8.48 -16.57
C GLY A 54 -1.86 8.28 -15.20
N VAL A 55 -1.08 7.84 -14.20
CA VAL A 55 -1.53 7.72 -12.81
C VAL A 55 -1.57 9.09 -12.15
N LYS A 56 -2.65 9.35 -11.42
CA LYS A 56 -2.82 10.54 -10.58
C LYS A 56 -2.71 10.15 -9.11
N GLN A 57 -2.24 11.08 -8.28
CA GLN A 57 -2.09 10.86 -6.85
C GLN A 57 -3.39 10.39 -6.19
N GLU A 58 -4.53 10.97 -6.55
CA GLU A 58 -5.82 10.61 -5.96
C GLU A 58 -6.21 9.16 -6.28
N ALA A 59 -5.88 8.68 -7.48
CA ALA A 59 -6.12 7.30 -7.88
C ALA A 59 -5.23 6.33 -7.10
N ALA A 60 -3.91 6.60 -7.05
CA ALA A 60 -2.96 5.77 -6.31
C ALA A 60 -3.31 5.66 -4.82
N VAL A 61 -3.68 6.78 -4.18
CA VAL A 61 -4.10 6.79 -2.77
C VAL A 61 -5.42 6.03 -2.57
N ALA A 62 -6.38 6.16 -3.49
CA ALA A 62 -7.66 5.47 -3.41
C ALA A 62 -7.50 3.95 -3.57
N GLU A 63 -6.65 3.50 -4.49
CA GLU A 63 -6.37 2.08 -4.70
C GLU A 63 -5.63 1.46 -3.51
N MET A 64 -4.61 2.12 -2.98
CA MET A 64 -3.96 1.68 -1.74
C MET A 64 -4.96 1.61 -0.59
N LYS A 65 -5.84 2.62 -0.46
CA LYS A 65 -6.87 2.65 0.59
C LYS A 65 -7.80 1.44 0.47
N ALA A 66 -8.22 1.09 -0.74
CA ALA A 66 -9.13 -0.04 -0.97
C ALA A 66 -8.51 -1.36 -0.49
N VAL A 67 -7.21 -1.56 -0.71
CA VAL A 67 -6.49 -2.74 -0.19
C VAL A 67 -6.39 -2.70 1.33
N LEU A 68 -6.00 -1.56 1.90
CA LEU A 68 -5.78 -1.39 3.35
C LEU A 68 -7.05 -1.53 4.19
N GLU A 69 -8.21 -1.25 3.62
CA GLU A 69 -9.52 -1.36 4.28
C GLU A 69 -10.10 -2.79 4.25
N ASP A 70 -9.62 -3.64 3.34
CA ASP A 70 -10.07 -5.02 3.18
C ASP A 70 -9.22 -5.98 4.02
N ASP A 71 -9.83 -6.58 5.05
CA ASP A 71 -9.14 -7.46 5.99
C ASP A 71 -8.68 -8.80 5.40
N THR A 72 -9.20 -9.15 4.22
CA THR A 72 -8.87 -10.37 3.48
C THR A 72 -7.70 -10.16 2.52
N LYS A 73 -7.43 -8.92 2.12
CA LYS A 73 -6.25 -8.58 1.32
C LYS A 73 -4.99 -8.72 2.16
N ASP A 74 -3.89 -8.91 1.46
CA ASP A 74 -2.58 -9.14 2.08
C ASP A 74 -1.55 -8.13 1.59
N VAL A 75 -0.36 -8.19 2.19
CA VAL A 75 0.72 -7.23 1.90
C VAL A 75 1.19 -7.36 0.45
N SER A 76 1.08 -8.54 -0.18
CA SER A 76 1.34 -8.69 -1.61
C SER A 76 0.36 -7.86 -2.45
N GLY A 77 -0.93 -7.89 -2.16
CA GLY A 77 -1.91 -7.06 -2.88
C GLY A 77 -1.63 -5.55 -2.76
N LEU A 78 -1.09 -5.10 -1.63
CA LEU A 78 -0.66 -3.71 -1.47
C LEU A 78 0.60 -3.40 -2.28
N ALA A 79 1.52 -4.35 -2.36
CA ALA A 79 2.74 -4.21 -3.15
C ALA A 79 2.43 -4.18 -4.65
N GLU A 80 1.51 -5.00 -5.14
CA GLU A 80 1.04 -4.98 -6.53
C GLU A 80 0.44 -3.62 -6.89
N VAL A 81 -0.45 -3.09 -6.03
CA VAL A 81 -1.01 -1.74 -6.24
C VAL A 81 0.08 -0.66 -6.23
N ALA A 82 1.11 -0.81 -5.38
CA ALA A 82 2.22 0.14 -5.36
C ALA A 82 3.05 0.05 -6.65
N ASP A 83 3.32 -1.15 -7.17
CA ASP A 83 4.05 -1.38 -8.42
C ASP A 83 3.29 -0.82 -9.63
N ASP A 84 1.97 -1.04 -9.69
CA ASP A 84 1.11 -0.52 -10.77
C ASP A 84 1.02 1.02 -10.79
N ASN A 85 1.17 1.67 -9.64
CA ASN A 85 0.98 3.11 -9.48
C ASN A 85 2.29 3.92 -9.43
N TYR A 86 3.39 3.31 -8.99
CA TYR A 86 4.63 4.00 -8.71
C TYR A 86 5.82 3.31 -9.34
N ARG A 87 6.60 4.08 -10.08
CA ARG A 87 7.94 3.70 -10.51
C ARG A 87 8.95 3.98 -9.42
N PHE A 88 9.51 2.95 -8.83
CA PHE A 88 10.62 3.08 -7.89
C PHE A 88 11.98 3.14 -8.63
N TRP A 89 13.02 3.65 -7.97
CA TRP A 89 14.35 3.74 -8.58
C TRP A 89 14.86 2.35 -8.98
N GLN A 90 15.41 2.23 -10.20
CA GLN A 90 16.05 1.03 -10.76
C GLN A 90 15.12 -0.09 -11.28
N GLU A 91 13.81 0.15 -11.45
CA GLU A 91 12.97 -0.77 -12.23
C GLU A 91 13.48 -0.87 -13.69
N GLY A 92 14.15 -1.99 -14.00
CA GLY A 92 14.67 -2.32 -15.34
C GLY A 92 16.18 -2.21 -15.55
N GLU A 93 16.99 -1.90 -14.52
CA GLU A 93 18.46 -1.80 -14.61
C GLU A 93 19.23 -2.95 -13.90
N LEU A 94 18.66 -4.16 -13.84
CA LEU A 94 19.33 -5.36 -13.31
C LEU A 94 19.40 -6.50 -14.32
#